data_AF-A0A3B9R7H3-F1
#
_entry.id   AF-A0A3B9R7H3-F1
#
_cell.length_a   1.000
_cell.length_b   1.000
_cell.length_c   1.000
_cell.angle_alpha   90.00
_cell.angle_beta   90.00
_cell.angle_gamma   90.00
#
_symmetry.space_group_name_H-M   'P 1'
#
loop_
_entity.id
_entity.type
_entity.pdbx_description
1 polymer ?
#
loop_
_entity_poly.entity_id
_entity_poly.type
_entity_poly.pdbx_seq_one_letter_code
_entity_poly.pdbx_strand_id
1 'polypeptide(L)'
;ISPVLFLLPQYLFLASWCLWGIAVTADSPQFSNLVASSVAPQLKGTALTIVNCLGYAITIISIQLLGLLQNSIPINFLYIPLGLGPLLGVYHLIKKKTK
;
A
#
# COMPACT_ATOMS: atom_id res chain seq x y z
N ILE A 1 -7.57 -0.76 -11.49
CA ILE A 1 -8.39 -1.05 -10.29
C ILE A 1 -9.48 0.00 -10.18
N SER A 2 -9.14 1.27 -9.99
CA SER A 2 -9.98 2.41 -10.42
C SER A 2 -9.81 2.65 -11.94
N PRO A 3 -10.84 2.93 -12.76
CA PRO A 3 -12.28 2.98 -12.47
C PRO A 3 -12.98 1.62 -12.62
N VAL A 4 -12.28 0.59 -13.09
CA VAL A 4 -12.84 -0.71 -13.49
C VAL A 4 -13.71 -1.35 -12.40
N LEU A 5 -13.29 -1.29 -11.13
CA LEU A 5 -14.07 -1.83 -10.00
C LEU A 5 -15.42 -1.12 -9.83
N PHE A 6 -15.49 0.19 -10.09
CA PHE A 6 -16.72 0.99 -9.98
C PHE A 6 -17.71 0.74 -11.13
N LEU A 7 -17.29 0.04 -12.19
CA LEU A 7 -18.15 -0.36 -13.31
C LEU A 7 -18.75 -1.76 -13.12
N LEU A 8 -18.32 -2.51 -12.10
CA LEU A 8 -18.76 -3.88 -11.86
C LEU A 8 -20.14 -3.93 -11.18
N PRO A 9 -20.94 -4.99 -11.40
CA PRO A 9 -22.17 -5.22 -10.66
C PRO A 9 -21.86 -5.39 -9.16
N GLN A 10 -22.81 -4.97 -8.31
CA GLN A 10 -22.62 -4.85 -6.85
C GLN A 10 -22.04 -6.10 -6.18
N TYR A 11 -22.47 -7.29 -6.59
CA TYR A 11 -21.97 -8.55 -6.04
C TYR A 11 -20.48 -8.77 -6.33
N LEU A 12 -20.02 -8.45 -7.55
CA LEU A 12 -18.63 -8.61 -7.95
C LEU A 12 -17.73 -7.54 -7.32
N PHE A 13 -18.26 -6.33 -7.15
CA PHE A 13 -17.59 -5.25 -6.39
C PHE A 13 -17.32 -5.70 -4.95
N LEU A 14 -18.34 -6.19 -4.25
CA LEU A 14 -18.22 -6.66 -2.87
C LEU A 14 -17.26 -7.85 -2.76
N ALA A 15 -17.38 -8.84 -3.66
CA ALA A 15 -16.47 -9.98 -3.68
C ALA A 15 -15.00 -9.56 -3.87
N SER A 16 -14.76 -8.62 -4.79
CA SER A 16 -13.42 -8.06 -5.03
C SER A 16 -12.90 -7.29 -3.81
N TRP A 17 -13.76 -6.55 -3.11
CA TRP A 17 -13.41 -5.84 -1.89
C TRP A 17 -13.06 -6.79 -0.74
N CYS A 18 -13.82 -7.87 -0.57
CA CYS A 18 -13.52 -8.92 0.40
C CYS A 18 -12.18 -9.61 0.08
N LEU A 19 -11.95 -9.98 -1.18
CA LEU A 19 -10.70 -10.59 -1.62
C LEU A 19 -9.52 -9.66 -1.37
N TRP A 20 -9.67 -8.38 -1.70
CA TRP A 20 -8.66 -7.36 -1.43
C TRP A 20 -8.38 -7.19 0.07
N GLY A 21 -9.42 -7.15 0.89
CA GLY A 21 -9.29 -7.06 2.35
C GLY A 21 -8.53 -8.24 2.95
N ILE A 22 -8.80 -9.47 2.49
CA ILE A 22 -8.07 -10.66 2.93
C ILE A 22 -6.60 -10.56 2.49
N ALA A 23 -6.35 -10.21 1.21
CA ALA A 23 -4.99 -10.14 0.67
C ALA A 23 -4.12 -9.11 1.41
N VAL A 24 -4.62 -7.89 1.64
CA VAL A 24 -3.82 -6.80 2.20
C VAL A 24 -3.48 -7.00 3.68
N THR A 25 -4.30 -7.75 4.43
CA THR A 25 -4.03 -8.01 5.87
C THR A 25 -2.77 -8.85 6.10
N ALA A 26 -2.39 -9.69 5.14
CA ALA A 26 -1.19 -10.54 5.25
C ALA A 26 0.13 -9.78 5.04
N ASP A 27 0.10 -8.61 4.42
CA ASP A 27 1.31 -7.85 4.07
C ASP A 27 2.04 -7.29 5.30
N SER A 28 1.29 -6.82 6.32
CA SER A 28 1.86 -6.22 7.54
C SER A 28 2.78 -7.19 8.33
N PRO A 29 2.36 -8.43 8.66
CA PRO A 29 3.24 -9.40 9.30
C PRO A 29 4.37 -9.86 8.38
N GLN A 30 4.14 -9.99 7.08
CA GLN A 30 5.20 -10.38 6.12
C GLN A 30 6.35 -9.36 6.09
N PHE A 31 6.04 -8.06 5.93
CA PHE A 31 7.06 -7.02 5.90
C PHE A 31 7.78 -6.85 7.24
N SER A 32 7.03 -6.90 8.35
CA SER A 32 7.62 -6.80 9.69
C SER A 32 8.59 -7.95 9.97
N ASN A 33 8.24 -9.17 9.56
CA ASN A 33 9.12 -10.33 9.68
C ASN A 33 10.38 -10.21 8.81
N LEU A 34 10.24 -9.74 7.56
CA LEU A 34 11.38 -9.51 6.68
C LEU A 34 12.37 -8.51 7.29
N VAL A 35 11.86 -7.39 7.80
CA VAL A 35 12.68 -6.37 8.48
C VAL A 35 13.33 -6.97 9.72
N ALA A 36 12.56 -7.58 10.62
CA ALA A 36 13.08 -8.16 11.85
C ALA A 36 14.13 -9.27 11.61
N SER A 37 14.03 -10.02 10.52
CA SER A 37 15.01 -11.08 10.17
C SER A 37 16.34 -10.54 9.64
N SER A 38 16.34 -9.32 9.08
CA SER A 38 17.51 -8.70 8.43
C SER A 38 18.42 -7.91 9.37
N VAL A 39 18.02 -7.73 10.64
CA VAL A 39 18.72 -6.86 11.61
C VAL A 39 19.11 -7.66 12.85
N ALA A 40 20.21 -7.27 13.49
CA ALA A 40 20.68 -7.88 14.73
C ALA A 40 19.58 -7.89 15.82
N PRO A 41 19.52 -8.93 16.68
CA PRO A 41 18.46 -9.11 17.67
C PRO A 41 18.23 -7.89 18.58
N GLN A 42 19.30 -7.17 18.94
CA GLN A 42 19.19 -6.00 19.83
C GLN A 42 18.51 -4.79 19.17
N LEU A 43 18.47 -4.72 17.83
CA LEU A 43 17.98 -3.56 17.08
C LEU A 43 16.61 -3.79 16.41
N LYS A 44 16.01 -4.98 16.58
CA LYS A 44 14.72 -5.34 15.95
C LYS A 44 13.61 -4.36 16.29
N GLY A 45 13.53 -3.94 17.56
CA GLY A 45 12.54 -2.97 18.01
C GLY A 45 12.68 -1.63 17.28
N THR A 46 13.89 -1.08 17.19
CA THR A 46 14.19 0.18 16.50
C THR A 46 13.92 0.09 14.99
N ALA A 47 14.26 -1.03 14.36
CA ALA A 47 13.98 -1.24 12.95
C ALA A 47 12.47 -1.26 12.66
N LEU A 48 11.69 -1.95 13.50
CA LEU A 48 10.24 -2.01 13.37
C LEU A 48 9.57 -0.65 13.62
N THR A 49 10.04 0.12 14.61
CA THR A 49 9.48 1.46 14.87
C THR A 49 9.73 2.41 13.70
N ILE A 50 10.94 2.41 13.12
CA ILE A 50 11.25 3.24 11.95
C ILE A 50 10.35 2.89 10.77
N VAL A 51 10.18 1.60 10.47
CA VAL A 51 9.34 1.15 9.35
C VAL A 51 7.87 1.51 9.58
N ASN A 52 7.37 1.35 10.81
CA ASN A 52 6.01 1.74 11.16
C ASN A 52 5.79 3.26 11.04
N CYS A 53 6.72 4.07 11.55
CA CYS A 53 6.67 5.52 11.42
C CYS A 53 6.68 5.98 9.96
N LEU A 54 7.50 5.35 9.11
CA LEU A 54 7.49 5.63 7.67
C LEU A 54 6.15 5.25 7.03
N GLY A 55 5.58 4.09 7.37
CA GLY A 55 4.26 3.66 6.89
C GLY A 55 3.16 4.66 7.26
N TYR A 56 3.14 5.12 8.51
CA TYR A 56 2.20 6.15 8.95
C TYR A 56 2.41 7.49 8.26
N ALA A 57 3.65 7.95 8.12
CA ALA A 57 3.95 9.21 7.42
C ALA A 57 3.45 9.16 5.96
N ILE A 58 3.71 8.06 5.25
CA ILE A 58 3.23 7.86 3.88
C ILE A 58 1.70 7.85 3.84
N THR A 59 1.05 7.19 4.81
CA THR A 59 -0.42 7.14 4.91
C THR A 59 -1.02 8.53 5.11
N ILE A 60 -0.46 9.33 6.02
CA ILE A 60 -0.91 10.70 6.30
C ILE A 60 -0.80 11.57 5.05
N ILE A 61 0.37 11.55 4.39
CA ILE A 61 0.61 12.31 3.15
C ILE A 61 -0.36 11.86 2.05
N SER A 62 -0.59 10.55 1.92
CA SER A 62 -1.51 9.99 0.91
C SER A 62 -2.95 10.45 1.13
N ILE A 63 -3.43 10.40 2.38
CA ILE A 63 -4.78 10.87 2.74
C ILE A 63 -4.92 12.37 2.44
N GLN A 64 -3.92 13.16 2.83
CA GLN A 64 -3.95 14.61 2.61
C GLN A 64 -3.93 14.96 1.11
N LEU A 65 -3.12 14.26 0.32
CA LEU A 65 -3.07 14.38 -1.13
C LEU A 65 -4.42 14.05 -1.77
N LEU A 66 -5.07 12.94 -1.37
CA LEU A 66 -6.41 12.60 -1.85
C LEU A 66 -7.46 13.63 -1.46
N GLY A 67 -7.39 14.15 -0.22
CA GLY A 67 -8.30 15.20 0.25
C GLY A 67 -8.21 16.49 -0.56
N LEU A 68 -7.03 16.83 -1.08
CA LEU A 68 -6.85 17.96 -2.01
C LEU A 68 -7.37 17.64 -3.40
N LEU A 69 -7.10 16.43 -3.91
CA LEU A 69 -7.48 16.01 -5.27
C LEU A 69 -8.98 15.76 -5.44
N GLN A 70 -9.72 15.46 -4.37
CA GLN A 70 -11.16 15.19 -4.44
C GLN A 70 -11.98 16.38 -4.95
N ASN A 71 -11.48 17.60 -4.78
CA ASN A 71 -12.16 18.82 -5.22
C ASN A 71 -12.07 19.03 -6.73
N SER A 72 -11.11 18.37 -7.39
CA SER A 72 -10.80 18.59 -8.81
C SER A 72 -10.95 17.34 -9.66
N ILE A 73 -10.91 16.14 -9.07
CA ILE A 73 -10.91 14.85 -9.78
C ILE A 73 -12.16 14.04 -9.38
N PRO A 74 -12.90 13.49 -10.36
CA PRO A 74 -14.00 12.58 -10.06
C PRO A 74 -13.53 11.31 -9.34
N ILE A 75 -14.36 10.80 -8.42
CA ILE A 75 -14.03 9.68 -7.52
C ILE A 75 -13.47 8.44 -8.25
N ASN A 76 -13.93 8.19 -9.48
CA ASN A 76 -13.52 7.08 -10.33
C ASN A 76 -12.03 7.11 -10.71
N PHE A 77 -11.38 8.27 -10.67
CA PHE A 77 -9.97 8.44 -11.00
C PHE A 77 -9.13 8.86 -9.77
N LEU A 78 -9.79 9.21 -8.66
CA LEU A 78 -9.17 9.71 -7.44
C LEU A 78 -8.08 8.78 -6.87
N TYR A 79 -8.27 7.46 -7.01
CA TYR A 79 -7.36 6.48 -6.42
C TYR A 79 -6.18 6.09 -7.34
N ILE A 80 -6.12 6.59 -8.58
CA ILE A 80 -5.01 6.30 -9.51
C ILE A 80 -3.64 6.77 -8.98
N PRO A 81 -3.50 7.98 -8.40
CA PRO A 81 -2.24 8.45 -7.84
C PRO A 81 -1.65 7.54 -6.76
N LEU A 82 -2.49 6.84 -5.96
CA LEU A 82 -2.02 5.89 -4.96
C LEU A 82 -1.29 4.69 -5.60
N GLY A 83 -1.60 4.36 -6.85
CA GLY A 83 -0.93 3.30 -7.60
C GLY A 83 0.57 3.54 -7.81
N LEU A 84 1.04 4.80 -7.71
CA LEU A 84 2.47 5.12 -7.81
C LEU A 84 3.30 4.46 -6.72
N GLY A 85 2.77 4.33 -5.50
CA GLY A 85 3.48 3.71 -4.38
C GLY A 85 3.87 2.25 -4.67
N PRO A 86 2.90 1.36 -4.96
CA PRO A 86 3.17 -0.03 -5.34
C PRO A 86 4.06 -0.16 -6.59
N LEU A 87 3.87 0.70 -7.61
CA LEU A 87 4.70 0.68 -8.81
C LEU A 87 6.18 0.92 -8.49
N LEU A 88 6.47 1.94 -7.68
CA LEU A 88 7.84 2.22 -7.23
C LEU A 88 8.39 1.08 -6.36
N GLY A 89 7.57 0.48 -5.50
CA GLY A 89 7.96 -0.67 -4.67
C GLY A 89 8.36 -1.90 -5.51
N VAL A 90 7.51 -2.28 -6.47
CA VAL A 90 7.77 -3.40 -7.38
C VAL A 90 9.01 -3.14 -8.25
N TYR A 91 9.15 -1.92 -8.77
CA TYR A 91 10.33 -1.53 -9.55
C TYR A 91 11.64 -1.74 -8.78
N HIS A 92 11.70 -1.32 -7.52
CA HIS A 92 12.89 -1.53 -6.69
C HIS A 92 13.14 -2.99 -6.33
N LEU A 93 12.07 -3.77 -6.09
CA LEU A 93 12.17 -5.20 -5.81
C LEU A 93 12.75 -5.97 -7.01
N ILE A 94 12.27 -5.69 -8.21
CA ILE A 94 12.76 -6.33 -9.45
C ILE A 94 14.21 -5.93 -9.72
N LYS A 95 14.56 -4.64 -9.56
CA LYS A 95 15.93 -4.15 -9.75
C LYS A 95 16.93 -4.84 -8.80
N LYS A 96 16.54 -5.09 -7.55
CA LYS A 96 17.39 -5.80 -6.57
C LYS A 96 17.66 -7.25 -6.96
N LYS A 97 16.73 -7.93 -7.66
CA LYS A 97 16.93 -9.31 -8.14
C LYS A 97 17.86 -9.40 -9.36
N THR A 98 18.06 -8.28 -10.06
CA THR A 98 18.83 -8.23 -11.32
C THR A 98 20.30 -7.81 -11.10
N LYS A 99 20.65 -7.39 -9.88
CA LYS A 99 22.03 -7.16 -9.41
C LYS A 99 22.43 -8.28 -8.46
#